data_AF-A0A843MC03-F1
#
_entry.id   AF-A0A843MC03-F1
#
_cell.length_a   1.000
_cell.length_b   1.000
_cell.length_c   1.000
_cell.angle_alpha   90.00
_cell.angle_beta   90.00
_cell.angle_gamma   90.00
#
_symmetry.space_group_name_H-M   'P 1'
#
loop_
_entity.id
_entity.type
_entity.pdbx_description
1 polymer ?
#
loop_
_entity_poly.entity_id
_entity_poly.type
_entity_poly.pdbx_seq_one_letter_code
_entity_poly.pdbx_strand_id
1 'polypeptide(L)'
;MKRVVAAVGGSVLVPSLEENRLKAWAETLIRLHENGIQVFAVVGGGGEARRYIEACRGLSLDEASSDEIGIMVTRINAALLIGALKDYAYPRVAESYLQAKEFAVSGKIVVMGGVTPGQTTDAVSAVLAEEVGAS
;
A
#
# COMPACT_ATOMS: atom_id res chain seq x y z
N MET A 1 -2.08 -18.33 13.19
CA MET A 1 -2.93 -17.59 12.24
C MET A 1 -2.14 -17.41 10.96
N LYS A 2 -2.70 -17.76 9.80
CA LYS A 2 -2.00 -17.59 8.51
C LYS A 2 -1.90 -16.10 8.19
N ARG A 3 -0.76 -15.65 7.68
CA ARG A 3 -0.51 -14.25 7.29
C ARG A 3 -0.18 -14.17 5.82
N VAL A 4 -0.72 -13.18 5.13
CA VAL A 4 -0.47 -12.92 3.71
C VAL A 4 -0.17 -11.45 3.51
N VAL A 5 0.86 -11.16 2.71
CA VAL A 5 1.14 -9.83 2.19
C VAL A 5 0.72 -9.78 0.72
N ALA A 6 -0.21 -8.90 0.38
CA ALA A 6 -0.64 -8.64 -0.98
C ALA A 6 0.11 -7.41 -1.52
N ALA A 7 0.97 -7.63 -2.52
CA ALA A 7 1.53 -6.55 -3.33
C ALA A 7 0.45 -6.09 -4.33
N VAL A 8 -0.09 -4.89 -4.12
CA VAL A 8 -1.19 -4.34 -4.92
C VAL A 8 -0.64 -3.23 -5.84
N GLY A 9 -0.36 -3.59 -7.09
CA GLY A 9 0.19 -2.66 -8.07
C GLY A 9 -0.69 -1.43 -8.29
N GLY A 10 -0.12 -0.24 -8.17
CA GLY A 10 -0.87 1.02 -8.27
C GLY A 10 -1.61 1.19 -9.59
N SER A 11 -0.99 0.80 -10.72
CA SER A 11 -1.62 0.86 -12.05
C SER A 11 -2.78 -0.12 -12.22
N VAL A 12 -2.90 -1.12 -11.34
CA VAL A 12 -4.00 -2.10 -11.35
C VAL A 12 -5.10 -1.66 -10.38
N LEU A 13 -4.72 -1.11 -9.22
CA LEU A 13 -5.67 -0.61 -8.23
C LEU A 13 -6.34 0.69 -8.68
N VAL A 14 -5.54 1.62 -9.20
CA VAL A 14 -5.95 2.96 -9.64
C VAL A 14 -5.28 3.23 -11.01
N PRO A 15 -5.75 2.59 -12.11
CA PRO A 15 -5.27 2.91 -13.46
C PRO A 15 -5.46 4.40 -13.77
N SER A 16 -6.64 4.92 -13.40
CA SER A 16 -6.99 6.31 -13.22
C SER A 16 -7.92 6.42 -12.00
N LEU A 17 -8.25 7.64 -11.58
CA LEU A 17 -9.21 7.84 -10.48
C LEU A 17 -10.62 7.38 -10.90
N GLU A 18 -10.99 7.59 -12.15
CA GLU A 18 -12.30 7.23 -12.73
C GLU A 18 -12.45 5.71 -12.92
N GLU A 19 -11.36 5.02 -13.28
CA GLU A 19 -11.33 3.57 -13.55
C GLU A 19 -10.78 2.75 -12.38
N ASN A 20 -10.81 3.32 -11.18
CA ASN A 20 -10.29 2.66 -9.99
C ASN A 20 -11.01 1.32 -9.71
N ARG A 21 -10.27 0.39 -9.10
CA ARG A 21 -10.76 -0.96 -8.76
C ARG A 21 -10.83 -1.17 -7.24
N LEU A 22 -10.94 -0.08 -6.47
CA LEU A 22 -10.84 -0.08 -5.00
C LEU A 22 -11.86 -1.03 -4.35
N LYS A 23 -13.12 -0.99 -4.80
CA LYS A 23 -14.19 -1.85 -4.27
C LYS A 23 -13.91 -3.34 -4.51
N ALA A 24 -13.53 -3.72 -5.73
CA ALA A 24 -13.26 -5.11 -6.09
C ALA A 24 -12.05 -5.69 -5.32
N TRP A 25 -11.00 -4.86 -5.13
CA TRP A 25 -9.87 -5.22 -4.28
C TRP A 25 -10.27 -5.34 -2.81
N ALA A 26 -11.01 -4.37 -2.28
CA ALA A 26 -11.50 -4.40 -0.90
C ALA A 26 -12.32 -5.67 -0.63
N GLU A 27 -13.28 -5.99 -1.49
CA GLU A 27 -14.07 -7.23 -1.39
C GLU A 27 -13.18 -8.49 -1.36
N THR A 28 -12.14 -8.52 -2.20
CA THR A 28 -11.22 -9.67 -2.24
C THR A 28 -10.41 -9.80 -0.95
N LEU A 29 -9.88 -8.69 -0.42
CA LEU A 29 -9.11 -8.70 0.82
C LEU A 29 -9.99 -9.00 2.04
N ILE A 30 -11.23 -8.50 2.06
CA ILE A 30 -12.23 -8.81 3.09
C ILE A 30 -12.53 -10.31 3.10
N ARG A 31 -12.79 -10.92 1.94
CA ARG A 31 -13.02 -12.38 1.87
C ARG A 31 -11.84 -13.17 2.43
N LEU A 32 -10.61 -12.78 2.13
CA LEU A 32 -9.43 -13.45 2.71
C LEU A 32 -9.41 -13.30 4.23
N HIS A 33 -9.68 -12.09 4.72
CA HIS A 33 -9.70 -11.80 6.14
C HIS A 33 -10.78 -12.59 6.91
N GLU A 34 -12.00 -12.66 6.37
CA GLU A 34 -13.11 -13.43 6.94
C GLU A 34 -12.81 -14.95 7.00
N ASN A 35 -11.91 -15.45 6.16
CA ASN A 35 -11.41 -16.83 6.22
C ASN A 35 -10.32 -17.03 7.30
N GLY A 36 -10.16 -16.10 8.24
CA GLY A 36 -9.21 -16.19 9.35
C GLY A 36 -7.75 -15.89 8.96
N ILE A 37 -7.53 -15.27 7.80
CA ILE A 37 -6.20 -14.85 7.33
C ILE A 37 -5.93 -13.43 7.81
N GLN A 38 -4.75 -13.19 8.37
CA GLN A 38 -4.31 -11.83 8.66
C GLN A 38 -3.71 -11.24 7.39
N VAL A 39 -4.34 -10.19 6.86
CA VAL A 39 -4.01 -9.61 5.57
C VAL A 39 -3.24 -8.30 5.76
N PHE A 40 -2.13 -8.19 5.04
CA PHE A 40 -1.40 -6.95 4.84
C PHE A 40 -1.46 -6.60 3.36
N ALA A 41 -1.66 -5.35 3.01
CA ALA A 41 -1.65 -4.88 1.62
C ALA A 41 -0.64 -3.74 1.46
N VAL A 42 0.26 -3.87 0.50
CA VAL A 42 1.21 -2.79 0.13
C VAL A 42 0.78 -2.26 -1.22
N VAL A 43 0.44 -0.98 -1.27
CA VAL A 43 -0.17 -0.34 -2.44
C VAL A 43 0.86 0.48 -3.21
N GLY A 44 0.94 0.24 -4.53
CA GLY A 44 1.81 0.99 -5.44
C GLY A 44 1.24 2.35 -5.87
N GLY A 45 2.11 3.20 -6.42
CA GLY A 45 1.76 4.56 -6.88
C GLY A 45 1.13 4.66 -8.27
N GLY A 46 1.44 3.71 -9.17
CA GLY A 46 0.80 3.62 -10.49
C GLY A 46 1.16 4.73 -11.49
N GLY A 47 0.22 5.04 -12.38
CA GLY A 47 0.37 6.12 -13.37
C GLY A 47 0.56 7.49 -12.72
N GLU A 48 -0.22 7.79 -11.68
CA GLU A 48 -0.16 9.08 -10.99
C GLU A 48 1.19 9.32 -10.33
N ALA A 49 1.79 8.34 -9.64
CA ALA A 49 3.12 8.52 -9.05
C ALA A 49 4.16 8.89 -10.11
N ARG A 50 4.12 8.25 -11.29
CA ARG A 50 5.02 8.59 -12.40
C ARG A 50 4.80 10.03 -12.89
N ARG A 51 3.55 10.50 -12.99
CA ARG A 51 3.24 11.88 -13.40
C ARG A 51 3.79 12.91 -12.40
N TYR A 52 3.65 12.66 -11.10
CA TYR A 52 4.20 13.52 -10.06
C TYR A 52 5.74 13.50 -10.05
N ILE A 53 6.37 12.33 -10.17
CA ILE A 53 7.83 12.20 -10.28
C ILE A 53 8.36 12.96 -11.51
N GLU A 54 7.69 12.86 -12.66
CA GLU A 54 8.09 13.62 -13.86
C GLU A 54 7.97 15.13 -13.65
N ALA A 55 6.95 15.61 -12.92
CA ALA A 55 6.85 17.01 -12.54
C ALA A 55 8.02 17.44 -11.63
N CYS A 56 8.42 16.61 -10.67
CA CYS A 56 9.60 16.84 -9.81
C CYS A 56 10.89 16.96 -10.64
N ARG A 57 11.06 16.10 -11.64
CA ARG A 57 12.21 16.16 -12.58
C ARG A 57 12.19 17.44 -13.40
N GLY A 58 11.02 17.90 -13.85
CA GLY A 58 10.86 19.19 -14.50
C GLY A 58 11.27 20.39 -13.62
N LEU A 59 11.19 20.23 -12.29
CA LEU A 59 11.66 21.20 -11.30
C LEU A 59 13.14 21.01 -10.90
N SER A 60 13.86 20.07 -11.52
CA SER A 60 15.25 19.72 -11.18
C SER A 60 15.46 19.28 -9.72
N LEU A 61 14.45 18.63 -9.12
CA LEU A 61 14.63 17.97 -7.83
C LEU A 61 15.53 16.73 -7.97
N ASP A 62 16.22 16.37 -6.90
CA ASP A 62 16.99 15.13 -6.84
C ASP A 62 16.07 13.89 -6.81
N GLU A 63 16.64 12.72 -7.10
CA GLU A 63 15.87 11.47 -7.17
C GLU A 63 15.30 11.06 -5.81
N ALA A 64 15.98 11.33 -4.69
CA ALA A 64 15.43 11.00 -3.37
C ALA A 64 14.21 11.87 -3.05
N SER A 65 14.27 13.17 -3.34
CA SER A 65 13.11 14.07 -3.25
C SER A 65 11.96 13.64 -4.18
N SER A 66 12.28 13.14 -5.36
CA SER A 66 11.27 12.63 -6.32
C SER A 66 10.62 11.33 -5.83
N ASP A 67 11.42 10.42 -5.24
CA ASP A 67 10.93 9.20 -4.61
C ASP A 67 10.01 9.48 -3.42
N GLU A 68 10.33 10.48 -2.59
CA GLU A 68 9.45 10.89 -1.49
C GLU A 68 8.05 11.27 -1.99
N ILE A 69 7.98 12.03 -3.09
CA ILE A 69 6.70 12.37 -3.73
C ILE A 69 6.01 11.11 -4.28
N GLY A 70 6.75 10.20 -4.91
CA GLY A 70 6.23 8.90 -5.33
C GLY A 70 5.63 8.10 -4.17
N ILE A 71 6.29 8.07 -3.02
CA ILE A 71 5.83 7.45 -1.78
C ILE A 71 4.56 8.12 -1.28
N MET A 72 4.47 9.45 -1.29
CA MET A 72 3.24 10.15 -0.92
C MET A 72 2.06 9.71 -1.78
N VAL A 73 2.23 9.58 -3.11
CA VAL A 73 1.17 9.09 -4.00
C VAL A 73 0.77 7.64 -3.66
N THR A 74 1.73 6.77 -3.35
CA THR A 74 1.42 5.39 -2.92
C THR A 74 0.55 5.37 -1.65
N ARG A 75 0.80 6.29 -0.72
CA ARG A 75 0.06 6.41 0.54
C ARG A 75 -1.33 7.01 0.34
N ILE A 76 -1.51 7.89 -0.65
CA ILE A 76 -2.84 8.34 -1.08
C ILE A 76 -3.65 7.15 -1.59
N ASN A 77 -3.09 6.32 -2.47
CA ASN A 77 -3.77 5.11 -2.95
C ASN A 77 -4.09 4.13 -1.80
N ALA A 78 -3.16 3.96 -0.86
CA ALA A 78 -3.36 3.15 0.34
C ALA A 78 -4.52 3.67 1.21
N ALA A 79 -4.61 4.99 1.41
CA ALA A 79 -5.71 5.61 2.16
C ALA A 79 -7.06 5.43 1.46
N LEU A 80 -7.11 5.52 0.13
CA LEU A 80 -8.32 5.20 -0.64
C LEU A 80 -8.76 3.75 -0.45
N LEU A 81 -7.81 2.81 -0.43
CA LEU A 81 -8.11 1.39 -0.17
C LEU A 81 -8.62 1.17 1.27
N ILE A 82 -8.04 1.84 2.27
CA ILE A 82 -8.57 1.82 3.65
C ILE A 82 -10.03 2.30 3.66
N GLY A 83 -10.34 3.40 2.97
CA GLY A 83 -11.71 3.90 2.85
C GLY A 83 -12.68 2.89 2.22
N ALA A 84 -12.23 2.14 1.22
CA ALA A 84 -13.01 1.07 0.60
C ALA A 84 -13.19 -0.15 1.54
N LEU A 85 -12.21 -0.45 2.37
CA LEU A 85 -12.23 -1.54 3.35
C LEU A 85 -13.09 -1.25 4.58
N LYS A 86 -13.38 0.03 4.89
CA LYS A 86 -14.22 0.45 6.02
C LYS A 86 -13.71 -0.17 7.34
N ASP A 87 -14.60 -0.77 8.13
CA ASP A 87 -14.30 -1.29 9.47
C ASP A 87 -13.32 -2.48 9.48
N TYR A 88 -13.11 -3.13 8.33
CA TYR A 88 -12.15 -4.23 8.18
C TYR A 88 -10.70 -3.77 8.21
N ALA A 89 -10.42 -2.50 7.88
CA ALA A 89 -9.05 -1.98 7.87
C ALA A 89 -8.70 -1.28 9.19
N TYR A 90 -7.41 -1.34 9.54
CA TYR A 90 -6.86 -0.38 10.49
C TYR A 90 -6.99 1.04 9.89
N PRO A 91 -7.48 2.04 10.64
CA PRO A 91 -7.92 3.31 10.06
C PRO A 91 -6.78 4.26 9.62
N ARG A 92 -5.54 3.78 9.59
CA ARG A 92 -4.35 4.55 9.18
C ARG A 92 -3.46 3.72 8.28
N VAL A 93 -2.83 4.39 7.31
CA VAL A 93 -1.75 3.80 6.52
C VAL A 93 -0.55 3.59 7.43
N ALA A 94 0.01 2.38 7.44
CA ALA A 94 1.27 2.11 8.12
C ALA A 94 2.44 2.65 7.26
N GLU A 95 3.27 3.49 7.87
CA GLU A 95 4.37 4.18 7.19
C GLU A 95 5.72 3.48 7.40
N SER A 96 5.76 2.46 8.26
CA SER A 96 6.94 1.64 8.54
C SER A 96 6.55 0.21 8.86
N TYR A 97 7.51 -0.72 8.73
CA TYR A 97 7.32 -2.13 9.11
C TYR A 97 6.96 -2.28 10.59
N LEU A 98 7.49 -1.41 11.47
CA LEU A 98 7.15 -1.39 12.89
C LEU A 98 5.69 -1.02 13.10
N GLN A 99 5.22 0.06 12.48
CA GLN A 99 3.80 0.44 12.54
C GLN A 99 2.89 -0.64 11.97
N ALA A 100 3.30 -1.31 10.90
CA ALA A 100 2.53 -2.41 10.33
C ALA A 100 2.32 -3.54 11.35
N LYS A 101 3.37 -3.91 12.11
CA LYS A 101 3.29 -4.89 13.19
C LYS A 101 2.43 -4.42 14.36
N GLU A 102 2.54 -3.15 14.75
CA GLU A 102 1.71 -2.56 15.80
C GLU A 102 0.22 -2.57 15.41
N PHE A 103 -0.09 -2.15 14.19
CA PHE A 103 -1.46 -2.09 13.69
C PHE A 103 -2.05 -3.49 13.54
N ALA A 104 -1.23 -4.48 13.21
CA ALA A 104 -1.63 -5.88 13.09
C ALA A 104 -2.19 -6.47 14.40
N VAL A 105 -1.81 -5.94 15.58
CA VAL A 105 -2.35 -6.38 16.87
C VAL A 105 -3.87 -6.15 16.97
N SER A 106 -4.42 -5.19 16.22
CA SER A 106 -5.87 -4.96 16.15
C SER A 106 -6.65 -6.12 15.50
N GLY A 107 -5.96 -7.04 14.83
CA GLY A 107 -6.56 -8.10 14.03
C GLY A 107 -7.13 -7.63 12.69
N LYS A 108 -7.11 -6.32 12.40
CA LYS A 108 -7.62 -5.75 11.15
C LYS A 108 -6.67 -5.92 9.97
N ILE A 109 -7.17 -5.66 8.77
CA ILE A 109 -6.35 -5.55 7.55
C ILE A 109 -5.46 -4.32 7.68
N VAL A 110 -4.15 -4.51 7.51
CA VAL A 110 -3.15 -3.43 7.56
C VAL A 110 -2.79 -3.02 6.14
N VAL A 111 -2.83 -1.73 5.84
CA VAL A 111 -2.49 -1.20 4.51
C VAL A 111 -1.28 -0.28 4.61
N MET A 112 -0.34 -0.43 3.68
CA MET A 112 0.89 0.33 3.55
C MET A 112 1.00 0.94 2.15
N GLY A 113 1.83 1.97 2.04
CA GLY A 113 2.41 2.43 0.77
C GLY A 113 3.92 2.15 0.73
N GLY A 114 4.68 3.02 0.07
CA GLY A 114 6.13 3.07 0.15
C GLY A 114 6.64 3.52 1.53
N VAL A 115 7.87 3.14 1.83
CA VAL A 115 8.51 3.34 3.15
C VAL A 115 9.68 4.32 3.09
N THR A 116 10.60 4.16 2.14
CA THR A 116 11.83 4.96 2.04
C THR A 116 12.26 5.07 0.57
N PRO A 117 12.89 6.20 0.16
CA PRO A 117 13.46 6.35 -1.17
C PRO A 117 14.38 5.21 -1.60
N GLY A 118 14.48 5.00 -2.92
CA GLY A 118 15.25 3.92 -3.54
C GLY A 118 14.61 2.53 -3.43
N GLN A 119 13.38 2.41 -2.93
CA GLN A 119 12.66 1.14 -2.82
C GLN A 119 11.35 1.13 -3.60
N THR A 120 11.11 0.05 -4.34
CA THR A 120 9.80 -0.21 -4.94
C THR A 120 8.83 -0.78 -3.91
N THR A 121 7.53 -0.71 -4.18
CA THR A 121 6.52 -1.34 -3.32
C THR A 121 6.60 -2.87 -3.32
N ASP A 122 7.21 -3.47 -4.34
CA ASP A 122 7.47 -4.91 -4.36
C ASP A 122 8.55 -5.28 -3.33
N ALA A 123 9.61 -4.48 -3.23
CA ALA A 123 10.64 -4.64 -2.20
C ALA A 123 10.04 -4.44 -0.79
N VAL A 124 9.21 -3.40 -0.60
CA VAL A 124 8.47 -3.19 0.65
C VAL A 124 7.60 -4.39 0.99
N SER A 125 6.92 -4.97 0.01
CA SER A 125 6.08 -6.17 0.21
C SER A 125 6.88 -7.38 0.65
N ALA A 126 8.03 -7.62 0.02
CA ALA A 126 8.91 -8.73 0.35
C ALA A 126 9.48 -8.60 1.78
N VAL A 127 9.99 -7.42 2.13
CA VAL A 127 10.50 -7.15 3.48
C VAL A 127 9.39 -7.26 4.52
N LEU A 128 8.20 -6.72 4.23
CA LEU A 128 7.05 -6.87 5.14
C LEU A 128 6.67 -8.34 5.34
N ALA A 129 6.68 -9.14 4.27
CA ALA A 129 6.34 -10.56 4.34
C ALA A 129 7.29 -11.32 5.26
N GLU A 130 8.59 -11.03 5.19
CA GLU A 130 9.60 -11.57 6.10
C GLU A 130 9.34 -11.10 7.55
N GLU A 131 9.18 -9.78 7.77
CA GLU A 131 8.99 -9.16 9.08
C GLU A 131 7.77 -9.69 9.86
N VAL A 132 6.68 -10.04 9.15
CA VAL A 132 5.46 -10.56 9.76
C VAL A 132 5.38 -12.08 9.75
N GLY A 133 6.32 -12.78 9.10
CA GLY A 133 6.29 -14.22 8.91
C GLY A 133 5.09 -14.68 8.06
N ALA A 134 4.88 -14.04 6.91
CA ALA A 134 3.83 -14.39 5.95
C ALA A 134 4.17 -15.64 5.12
N SER A 135 3.14 -16.38 4.70
CA SER A 135 3.26 -17.67 3.99
C SER A 135 2.18 -17.87 2.93
#